data_AF-A0AAX0KZ06-F1
#
_entry.id   AF-A0AAX0KZ06-F1
#
_cell.length_a   1.000
_cell.length_b   1.000
_cell.length_c   1.000
_cell.angle_alpha   90.00
_cell.angle_beta   90.00
_cell.angle_gamma   90.00
#
_symmetry.space_group_name_H-M   'P 1'
#
loop_
_entity.id
_entity.type
_entity.pdbx_description
1 polymer ?
#
loop_
_entity_poly.entity_id
_entity_poly.type
_entity_poly.pdbx_seq_one_letter_code
_entity_poly.pdbx_strand_id
1 'polypeptide(L)'
;MERRTTDPDGAVTAASTLLEEVCKHIIEDSGAEWEAKWNVPKLYSETAKILKLAPSQHQEEVFKMILGNCQSVVQSIGSLRNKGGDAHAGGRSRVPFKPRHAALTVNLAGSMALFLIETWHARVEEQRISNH
;
A
#
# COMPACT_ATOMS: atom_id res chain seq x y z
N MET A 1 -1.41 -19.09 3.12
CA MET A 1 -2.70 -19.31 2.41
C MET A 1 -3.86 -19.63 3.38
N GLU A 2 -3.61 -20.30 4.52
CA GLU A 2 -4.63 -20.71 5.51
C GLU A 2 -5.36 -19.56 6.25
N ARG A 3 -4.71 -18.43 6.54
CA ARG A 3 -5.36 -17.31 7.26
C ARG A 3 -6.57 -16.69 6.55
N ARG A 4 -6.68 -16.82 5.22
CA ARG A 4 -7.79 -16.20 4.45
C ARG A 4 -9.15 -16.84 4.70
N THR A 5 -9.16 -18.09 5.14
CA THR A 5 -10.37 -18.89 5.39
C THR A 5 -10.74 -18.92 6.86
N THR A 6 -9.77 -18.86 7.78
CA THR A 6 -10.00 -18.95 9.22
C THR A 6 -10.02 -17.60 9.94
N ASP A 7 -9.38 -16.56 9.38
CA ASP A 7 -9.37 -15.19 9.93
C ASP A 7 -9.31 -14.12 8.81
N PRO A 8 -10.43 -13.86 8.12
CA PRO A 8 -10.50 -12.83 7.08
C PRO A 8 -10.11 -11.42 7.55
N ASP A 9 -10.42 -11.08 8.80
CA ASP A 9 -10.12 -9.76 9.37
C ASP A 9 -8.61 -9.60 9.64
N GLY A 10 -7.97 -10.64 10.17
CA GLY A 10 -6.51 -10.69 10.32
C GLY A 10 -5.79 -10.68 8.98
N ALA A 11 -6.36 -11.32 7.94
CA ALA A 11 -5.80 -11.28 6.59
C ALA A 11 -5.83 -9.86 5.98
N VAL A 12 -6.93 -9.12 6.16
CA VAL A 12 -7.02 -7.70 5.74
C VAL A 12 -6.04 -6.83 6.51
N THR A 13 -5.91 -7.07 7.82
CA THR A 13 -4.94 -6.34 8.66
C THR A 13 -3.51 -6.57 8.16
N ALA A 14 -3.14 -7.83 7.92
CA ALA A 14 -1.82 -8.19 7.39
C ALA A 14 -1.55 -7.57 6.01
N ALA A 15 -2.56 -7.50 5.14
CA ALA A 15 -2.44 -6.83 3.84
C ALA A 15 -2.16 -5.33 3.98
N SER A 16 -2.81 -4.65 4.92
CA SER A 16 -2.54 -3.24 5.20
C SER A 16 -1.15 -3.03 5.82
N THR A 17 -0.73 -3.91 6.74
CA THR A 17 0.62 -3.87 7.33
C THR A 17 1.69 -4.10 6.28
N LEU A 18 1.50 -5.02 5.35
CA LEU A 18 2.44 -5.25 4.24
C LEU A 18 2.69 -3.96 3.45
N LEU A 19 1.64 -3.25 3.05
CA LEU A 19 1.77 -1.99 2.32
C LEU A 19 2.45 -0.91 3.16
N GLU A 20 2.15 -0.86 4.46
CA GLU A 20 2.78 0.06 5.40
C GLU A 20 4.29 -0.16 5.47
N GLU A 21 4.73 -1.39 5.71
CA GLU A 21 6.14 -1.75 5.86
C GLU A 21 6.93 -1.58 4.56
N VAL A 22 6.35 -1.97 3.41
CA VAL A 22 6.98 -1.74 2.11
C VAL A 22 7.19 -0.25 1.84
N CYS A 23 6.20 0.59 2.12
CA CYS A 23 6.35 2.04 1.95
C CYS A 23 7.43 2.61 2.89
N LYS A 24 7.45 2.19 4.17
CA LYS A 24 8.47 2.63 5.13
C LYS A 24 9.88 2.28 4.66
N HIS A 25 10.11 1.02 4.25
CA HIS A 25 11.42 0.60 3.77
C HIS A 25 11.87 1.36 2.53
N ILE A 26 10.99 1.61 1.56
CA ILE A 26 11.37 2.41 0.38
C ILE A 26 11.71 3.86 0.78
N ILE A 27 10.98 4.45 1.73
CA ILE A 27 11.28 5.78 2.24
C ILE A 27 12.66 5.80 2.92
N GLU A 28 12.92 4.85 3.82
CA GLU A 28 14.19 4.70 4.54
C GLU A 28 15.37 4.47 3.58
N ASP A 29 15.22 3.55 2.62
CA ASP A 29 16.26 3.23 1.63
C ASP A 29 16.56 4.40 0.69
N SER A 30 15.60 5.30 0.50
CA SER A 30 15.80 6.55 -0.25
C SER A 30 16.54 7.64 0.54
N GLY A 31 16.83 7.41 1.82
CA GLY A 31 17.42 8.38 2.75
C GLY A 31 16.43 9.41 3.29
N ALA A 32 15.13 9.21 3.06
CA ALA A 32 14.07 10.03 3.63
C ALA A 32 13.57 9.42 4.95
N GLU A 33 12.89 10.23 5.76
CA GLU A 33 12.33 9.81 7.03
C GLU A 33 10.79 9.79 6.99
N TRP A 34 10.19 8.90 7.77
CA TRP A 34 8.75 8.84 8.01
C TRP A 34 8.47 9.04 9.50
N GLU A 35 7.25 9.48 9.84
CA GLU A 35 6.84 9.64 11.24
C GLU A 35 5.89 8.53 11.67
N ALA A 36 5.99 8.07 12.92
CA ALA A 36 5.13 7.03 13.48
C ALA A 36 3.62 7.35 13.44
N LYS A 37 3.25 8.63 13.29
CA LYS A 37 1.86 9.07 13.13
C LYS A 37 1.30 8.91 11.71
N TRP A 38 2.16 8.64 10.72
CA TRP A 38 1.73 8.55 9.33
C TRP A 38 0.92 7.27 9.10
N ASN A 39 -0.23 7.44 8.44
CA ASN A 39 -1.06 6.33 8.02
C ASN A 39 -0.62 5.81 6.63
N VAL A 40 -1.14 4.64 6.24
CA VAL A 40 -0.86 4.03 4.92
C VAL A 40 -1.08 5.00 3.74
N PRO A 41 -2.18 5.78 3.67
CA PRO A 41 -2.33 6.82 2.65
C PRO A 41 -1.16 7.80 2.56
N LYS A 42 -0.67 8.29 3.70
CA LYS A 42 0.44 9.25 3.76
C LYS A 42 1.76 8.59 3.36
N LEU A 43 2.06 7.41 3.88
CA LEU A 43 3.25 6.63 3.53
C LEU A 43 3.30 6.32 2.03
N TYR A 44 2.20 5.86 1.45
CA TYR A 44 2.10 5.61 0.01
C TYR A 44 2.31 6.89 -0.80
N SER A 45 1.72 8.01 -0.37
CA SER A 45 1.87 9.28 -1.08
C SER A 45 3.31 9.76 -1.13
N GLU A 46 4.11 9.60 -0.07
CA GLU A 46 5.53 9.97 -0.09
C GLU A 46 6.35 8.97 -0.91
N THR A 47 6.08 7.67 -0.76
CA THR A 47 6.70 6.61 -1.56
C THR A 47 6.49 6.86 -3.06
N ALA A 48 5.27 7.20 -3.48
CA ALA A 48 4.95 7.50 -4.88
C ALA A 48 5.73 8.71 -5.42
N LYS A 49 6.04 9.72 -4.59
CA LYS A 49 6.88 10.86 -5.00
C LYS A 49 8.33 10.44 -5.19
N ILE A 50 8.88 9.67 -4.25
CA ILE A 50 10.25 9.12 -4.32
C ILE A 50 10.42 8.28 -5.60
N LEU A 51 9.44 7.40 -5.85
CA LEU A 51 9.42 6.56 -7.04
C LEU A 51 9.04 7.31 -8.32
N LYS A 52 8.79 8.62 -8.26
CA LYS A 52 8.32 9.45 -9.39
C LYS A 52 7.14 8.81 -10.13
N LEU A 53 6.20 8.24 -9.37
CA LEU A 53 4.93 7.69 -9.84
C LEU A 53 3.84 8.76 -9.87
N ALA A 54 4.20 10.04 -9.65
CA ALA A 54 3.23 11.12 -9.68
C ALA A 54 2.64 11.22 -11.09
N PRO A 55 1.31 11.33 -11.23
CA PRO A 55 0.65 11.52 -12.53
C PRO A 55 1.20 12.72 -13.32
N SER A 56 1.75 13.73 -12.64
CA SER A 56 2.41 14.89 -13.26
C SER A 56 3.68 14.54 -14.04
N GLN A 57 4.27 13.35 -13.84
CA GLN A 57 5.55 12.93 -14.44
C GLN A 57 5.40 11.97 -15.63
N HIS A 58 4.18 11.53 -15.93
CA HIS A 58 3.89 10.67 -17.09
C HIS A 58 3.19 11.47 -18.20
N GLN A 59 3.50 11.20 -19.47
CA GLN A 59 2.83 11.88 -20.60
C GLN A 59 1.53 11.18 -20.99
N GLU A 60 1.44 9.87 -20.76
CA GLU A 60 0.26 9.08 -21.12
C GLU A 60 -0.85 9.19 -20.08
N GLU A 61 -1.98 9.77 -20.49
CA GLU A 61 -3.18 9.96 -19.65
C GLU A 61 -3.71 8.64 -19.06
N VAL A 62 -3.61 7.54 -19.83
CA VAL A 62 -4.02 6.20 -19.39
C VAL A 62 -3.21 5.73 -18.19
N PHE A 63 -1.89 5.89 -18.21
CA PHE A 63 -1.03 5.50 -17.09
C PHE A 63 -1.29 6.35 -15.84
N LYS A 64 -1.59 7.65 -16.00
CA LYS A 64 -2.00 8.51 -14.88
C LYS A 64 -3.25 7.97 -14.19
N MET A 65 -4.24 7.56 -14.98
CA MET A 65 -5.48 7.02 -14.47
C MET A 65 -5.27 5.71 -13.73
N ILE A 66 -4.44 4.80 -14.27
CA ILE A 66 -4.07 3.55 -13.62
C ILE A 66 -3.42 3.81 -12.26
N LEU A 67 -2.42 4.70 -12.20
CA LEU A 67 -1.71 5.02 -10.96
C LEU A 67 -2.62 5.71 -9.93
N GLY A 68 -3.52 6.60 -10.37
CA GLY A 68 -4.53 7.21 -9.50
C GLY A 68 -5.52 6.20 -8.93
N ASN A 69 -5.92 5.20 -9.73
CA ASN A 69 -6.77 4.11 -9.27
C ASN A 69 -6.04 3.21 -8.27
N CYS A 70 -4.78 2.87 -8.52
CA CYS A 70 -3.93 2.12 -7.59
C CYS A 70 -3.77 2.85 -6.25
N GLN A 71 -3.55 4.17 -6.28
CA GLN A 71 -3.53 5.00 -5.08
C GLN A 71 -4.85 4.90 -4.31
N SER A 72 -5.98 5.01 -5.01
CA SER A 72 -7.31 4.90 -4.41
C SER A 72 -7.55 3.53 -3.76
N VAL A 73 -7.05 2.45 -4.37
CA VAL A 73 -7.08 1.09 -3.82
C VAL A 73 -6.26 1.02 -2.53
N VAL A 74 -5.00 1.48 -2.53
CA VAL A 74 -4.13 1.46 -1.34
C VAL A 74 -4.74 2.26 -0.18
N GLN A 75 -5.28 3.45 -0.48
CA GLN A 75 -5.97 4.28 0.51
C GLN A 75 -7.19 3.56 1.10
N SER A 76 -7.99 2.91 0.24
CA SER A 76 -9.14 2.14 0.66
C SER A 76 -8.73 0.98 1.57
N ILE A 77 -7.68 0.23 1.21
CA ILE A 77 -7.13 -0.86 2.04
C ILE A 77 -6.67 -0.34 3.41
N GLY A 78 -5.91 0.76 3.46
CA GLY A 78 -5.47 1.38 4.71
C GLY A 78 -6.64 1.81 5.61
N SER A 79 -7.74 2.27 5.01
CA SER A 79 -8.94 2.66 5.76
C SER A 79 -9.70 1.47 6.38
N LEU A 80 -9.55 0.25 5.84
CA LEU A 80 -10.19 -0.95 6.38
C LEU A 80 -9.65 -1.29 7.78
N ARG A 81 -8.36 -1.00 8.04
CA ARG A 81 -7.75 -1.20 9.36
C ARG A 81 -8.37 -0.30 10.43
N ASN A 82 -8.65 0.96 10.10
CA ASN A 82 -9.27 1.91 11.03
C ASN A 82 -10.69 1.48 11.40
N LYS A 83 -11.45 0.97 10.43
CA LYS A 83 -12.82 0.44 10.67
C LYS A 83 -12.82 -0.89 11.44
N GLY A 84 -11.74 -1.68 11.36
CA GLY A 84 -11.55 -2.87 12.19
C GLY A 84 -11.02 -2.59 13.60
N GLY A 85 -10.35 -1.44 13.79
CA GLY A 85 -9.67 -1.03 15.03
C GLY A 85 -10.45 -0.07 15.94
N ASP A 86 -11.44 0.68 15.44
CA ASP A 86 -12.33 1.57 16.21
C ASP A 86 -13.34 0.82 17.12
N ALA A 87 -12.95 -0.36 17.59
CA ALA A 87 -13.69 -1.27 18.45
C ALA A 87 -13.95 -0.71 19.88
N HIS A 88 -13.57 0.53 20.18
CA HIS A 88 -13.91 1.19 21.44
C HIS A 88 -15.10 2.16 21.32
N ALA A 89 -15.64 2.43 20.12
CA ALA A 89 -16.65 3.48 19.94
C ALA A 89 -18.06 3.06 19.48
N GLY A 90 -18.35 1.78 19.17
CA GLY A 90 -19.71 1.44 18.73
C GLY A 90 -20.05 -0.05 18.69
N GLY A 91 -21.01 -0.45 19.52
CA GLY A 91 -21.35 -1.84 19.80
C GLY A 91 -21.97 -2.68 18.67
N ARG A 92 -22.06 -3.99 18.95
CA ARG A 92 -22.95 -5.04 18.41
C ARG A 92 -23.14 -5.25 16.89
N SER A 93 -22.56 -4.46 15.99
CA SER A 93 -22.73 -4.70 14.53
C SER A 93 -21.42 -4.57 13.75
N ARG A 94 -20.46 -5.48 14.03
CA ARG A 94 -19.32 -5.69 13.14
C ARG A 94 -19.78 -6.62 12.02
N VAL A 95 -19.75 -6.15 10.76
CA VAL A 95 -19.92 -7.04 9.60
C VAL A 95 -18.54 -7.65 9.31
N PRO A 96 -18.28 -8.93 9.63
CA PRO A 96 -16.99 -9.54 9.38
C PRO A 96 -16.69 -9.60 7.88
N PHE A 97 -15.41 -9.49 7.50
CA PHE A 97 -15.05 -9.67 6.10
C PHE A 97 -15.38 -11.10 5.67
N LYS A 98 -16.07 -11.23 4.53
CA LYS A 98 -16.23 -12.54 3.89
C LYS A 98 -14.87 -12.97 3.32
N PRO A 99 -14.54 -14.28 3.31
CA PRO A 99 -13.26 -14.78 2.79
C PRO A 99 -12.88 -14.25 1.40
N ARG A 100 -13.86 -14.10 0.50
CA ARG A 100 -13.65 -13.54 -0.85
C ARG A 100 -13.20 -12.07 -0.86
N HIS A 101 -13.68 -11.26 0.09
CA HIS A 101 -13.28 -9.85 0.19
C HIS A 101 -11.86 -9.75 0.75
N ALA A 102 -11.54 -10.56 1.77
CA ALA A 102 -10.17 -10.66 2.28
C ALA A 102 -9.18 -11.15 1.21
N ALA A 103 -9.57 -12.14 0.39
CA ALA A 103 -8.75 -12.62 -0.71
C ALA A 103 -8.46 -11.53 -1.75
N LEU A 104 -9.47 -10.75 -2.15
CA LEU A 104 -9.29 -9.61 -3.05
C LEU A 104 -8.33 -8.58 -2.45
N THR A 105 -8.54 -8.17 -1.19
CA THR A 105 -7.68 -7.20 -0.51
C THR A 105 -6.24 -7.67 -0.41
N VAL A 106 -6.01 -8.93 -0.04
CA VAL A 106 -4.66 -9.52 0.05
C VAL A 106 -3.98 -9.54 -1.31
N ASN A 107 -4.69 -9.93 -2.37
CA ASN A 107 -4.11 -9.97 -3.70
C ASN A 107 -3.77 -8.57 -4.22
N LEU A 108 -4.67 -7.59 -4.04
CA LEU A 108 -4.41 -6.20 -4.43
C LEU A 108 -3.21 -5.61 -3.66
N ALA A 109 -3.14 -5.85 -2.36
CA ALA A 109 -2.00 -5.41 -1.55
C ALA A 109 -0.69 -6.07 -2.00
N GLY A 110 -0.71 -7.37 -2.28
CA GLY A 110 0.46 -8.10 -2.77
C GLY A 110 0.95 -7.59 -4.13
N SER A 111 0.04 -7.39 -5.09
CA SER A 111 0.38 -6.81 -6.40
C SER A 111 0.96 -5.41 -6.29
N MET A 112 0.39 -4.56 -5.43
CA MET A 112 0.92 -3.21 -5.21
C MET A 112 2.28 -3.22 -4.53
N ALA A 113 2.47 -4.07 -3.50
CA ALA A 113 3.75 -4.22 -2.83
C ALA A 113 4.86 -4.65 -3.80
N LEU A 114 4.58 -5.67 -4.62
CA LEU A 114 5.53 -6.15 -5.62
C LEU A 114 5.90 -5.05 -6.62
N PHE A 115 4.91 -4.36 -7.19
CA PHE A 115 5.15 -3.27 -8.13
C PHE A 115 6.02 -2.15 -7.53
N LEU A 116 5.76 -1.74 -6.28
CA LEU A 116 6.54 -0.70 -5.60
C LEU A 116 8.01 -1.12 -5.42
N ILE A 117 8.25 -2.37 -5.01
CA ILE A 117 9.61 -2.92 -4.81
C ILE A 117 10.35 -3.01 -6.16
N GLU A 118 9.71 -3.56 -7.19
CA GLU A 118 10.32 -3.66 -8.53
C GLU A 118 10.66 -2.28 -9.10
N THR A 119 9.77 -1.30 -8.90
CA THR A 119 10.00 0.09 -9.30
C THR A 119 11.18 0.69 -8.55
N TRP A 120 11.29 0.45 -7.23
CA TRP A 120 12.41 0.93 -6.42
C TRP A 120 13.73 0.37 -6.93
N HIS A 121 13.82 -0.95 -7.11
CA HIS A 121 15.05 -1.59 -7.61
C HIS A 121 15.45 -1.08 -9.00
N ALA A 122 14.51 -0.93 -9.92
CA ALA A 122 14.78 -0.37 -11.25
C ALA A 122 15.39 1.04 -11.15
N ARG A 123 14.86 1.89 -10.25
CA ARG A 123 15.36 3.25 -10.04
C ARG A 123 16.74 3.30 -9.41
N VAL A 124 17.02 2.43 -8.45
CA VAL A 124 18.36 2.33 -7.86
C VAL A 124 19.39 1.90 -8.91
N GLU A 125 19.04 0.94 -9.77
CA GLU A 125 19.93 0.50 -10.86
C GLU A 125 20.15 1.61 -11.90
N GLU A 126 19.11 2.34 -12.32
CA GLU A 126 19.23 3.49 -13.23
C GLU A 126 20.18 4.56 -12.67
N GLN A 127 20.09 4.87 -11.37
CA GLN A 127 20.98 5.82 -10.70
C GLN A 127 22.43 5.29 -10.64
N ARG A 128 22.60 3.99 -10.41
CA ARG A 128 23.93 3.36 -10.39
C ARG A 128 24.62 3.45 -11.75
N ILE A 129 23.87 3.21 -12.84
CA ILE A 129 24.38 3.31 -14.21
C ILE A 129 24.70 4.77 -14.57
N SER A 130 23.87 5.74 -14.18
CA SER A 130 24.11 7.15 -14.48
C SER A 130 25.29 7.77 -13.73
N ASN A 131 25.76 7.14 -12.65
CA ASN A 131 26.88 7.60 -11.83
C ASN A 131 28.23 6.97 -12.24
N HIS A 132 28.24 6.15 -13.30
CA HIS A 132 29.42 5.56 -13.92
C HIS A 132 29.64 6.15 -15.32
#